data_AF-W1PWI0-F1
#
_entry.id   AF-W1PWI0-F1
#
_cell.length_a   1.000
_cell.length_b   1.000
_cell.length_c   1.000
_cell.angle_alpha   90.00
_cell.angle_beta   90.00
_cell.angle_gamma   90.00
#
_symmetry.space_group_name_H-M   'P 1'
#
loop_
_entity.id
_entity.type
_entity.pdbx_description
1 polymer ?
#
loop_
_entity_poly.entity_id
_entity_poly.type
_entity_poly.pdbx_seq_one_letter_code
_entity_poly.pdbx_strand_id
1 'polypeptide(L)'
;MMKLLGGRQLELFQCIRQQEIKNLLESLFKKSQDGKDVDMGSELTILTNDIISGRCSGTKDKADECRSLVKEAAELAGTFNLADFISFCKNMDLQGLEKRIKDVHKRFDNMVERILKEHEEYWG
;
A
#
# COMPACT_ATOMS: atom_id res chain seq x y z
N MET A 1 -17.71 6.50 3.49
CA MET A 1 -16.97 5.34 2.96
C MET A 1 -17.55 4.75 1.66
N MET A 2 -18.86 4.52 1.52
CA MET A 2 -19.43 3.81 0.34
C MET A 2 -19.18 4.42 -1.04
N LYS A 3 -18.87 5.72 -1.13
CA LYS A 3 -18.62 6.38 -2.42
C LYS A 3 -17.27 6.04 -3.04
N LEU A 4 -16.24 5.69 -2.26
CA LEU A 4 -14.87 5.46 -2.77
C LEU A 4 -14.71 4.09 -3.43
N LEU A 5 -15.36 3.06 -2.88
CA LEU A 5 -15.30 1.67 -3.35
C LEU A 5 -16.68 1.16 -3.84
N GLY A 6 -17.61 2.07 -4.11
CA GLY A 6 -18.93 1.72 -4.65
C GLY A 6 -18.85 1.28 -6.12
N GLY A 7 -19.94 0.68 -6.63
CA GLY A 7 -20.00 0.12 -7.99
C GLY A 7 -19.50 1.07 -9.09
N ARG A 8 -19.93 2.34 -9.05
CA ARG A 8 -19.47 3.36 -10.01
C ARG A 8 -17.95 3.59 -9.98
N GLN A 9 -17.33 3.58 -8.80
CA GLN A 9 -15.88 3.74 -8.72
C GLN A 9 -15.17 2.47 -9.19
N LEU A 10 -15.72 1.28 -8.90
CA LEU A 10 -15.19 0.02 -9.42
C LEU A 10 -15.18 0.00 -10.95
N GLU A 11 -16.20 0.55 -11.61
CA GLU A 11 -16.23 0.73 -13.07
C GLU A 11 -15.17 1.73 -13.53
N LEU A 12 -15.05 2.89 -12.89
CA LEU A 12 -14.00 3.87 -13.21
C LEU A 12 -12.58 3.32 -13.04
N PHE A 13 -12.40 2.38 -12.11
CA PHE A 13 -11.13 1.70 -11.85
C PHE A 13 -10.87 0.50 -12.79
N GLN A 14 -11.80 0.16 -13.70
CA GLN A 14 -11.68 -1.03 -14.54
C GLN A 14 -10.43 -0.99 -15.42
N CYS A 15 -10.11 0.15 -16.02
CA CYS A 15 -8.94 0.30 -16.89
C CYS A 15 -7.63 0.01 -16.13
N ILE A 16 -7.49 0.51 -14.90
CA ILE A 16 -6.34 0.28 -14.05
C ILE A 16 -6.21 -1.21 -13.74
N ARG A 17 -7.30 -1.87 -13.30
CA ARG A 17 -7.25 -3.31 -13.01
C ARG A 17 -6.87 -4.13 -14.25
N GLN A 18 -7.41 -3.78 -15.42
CA GLN A 18 -7.08 -4.47 -16.67
C GLN A 18 -5.60 -4.28 -17.04
N GLN A 19 -5.07 -3.06 -16.88
CA GLN A 19 -3.67 -2.78 -17.14
C GLN A 19 -2.74 -3.54 -16.19
N GLU A 20 -3.04 -3.56 -14.89
CA GLU A 20 -2.19 -4.27 -13.93
C GLU A 20 -2.27 -5.80 -14.08
N ILE A 21 -3.44 -6.33 -14.44
CA ILE A 21 -3.57 -7.76 -14.80
C ILE A 21 -2.73 -8.08 -16.05
N LYS A 22 -2.72 -7.20 -17.05
CA LYS A 22 -1.88 -7.37 -18.23
C LYS A 22 -0.39 -7.37 -17.86
N ASN A 23 0.05 -6.42 -17.03
CA ASN A 23 1.44 -6.35 -16.55
C ASN A 23 1.84 -7.65 -15.82
N LEU A 24 0.95 -8.19 -14.98
CA LEU A 24 1.17 -9.48 -14.32
C LEU A 24 1.33 -10.62 -15.33
N LEU A 25 0.42 -10.74 -16.31
CA LEU A 25 0.50 -11.80 -17.32
C LEU A 25 1.78 -11.72 -18.14
N GLU A 26 2.25 -10.53 -18.49
CA GLU A 26 3.51 -10.31 -19.20
C GLU A 26 4.72 -10.74 -18.34
N SER A 27 4.72 -10.40 -17.04
CA SER A 27 5.73 -10.85 -16.07
C SER A 27 5.79 -12.39 -15.99
N LEU A 28 4.64 -13.03 -15.82
CA LEU A 28 4.53 -14.49 -15.73
C LEU A 28 4.97 -15.19 -17.01
N PHE A 29 4.56 -14.67 -18.17
CA PHE A 29 4.94 -15.23 -19.46
C PHE A 29 6.46 -15.18 -19.67
N LYS A 30 7.10 -14.06 -19.31
CA LYS A 30 8.56 -13.92 -19.38
C LYS A 30 9.27 -14.91 -18.45
N LYS A 31 8.81 -15.07 -17.21
CA LYS A 31 9.37 -16.04 -16.25
C LYS A 31 9.22 -17.48 -16.75
N SER A 32 8.08 -17.80 -17.38
CA SER A 32 7.85 -19.11 -18.00
C SER A 32 8.82 -19.39 -19.15
N GLN A 33 9.12 -18.40 -20.00
CA GLN A 33 10.11 -18.58 -21.07
C GLN A 33 11.52 -18.81 -20.53
N ASP A 34 11.87 -18.13 -19.44
CA ASP A 34 13.15 -18.30 -18.76
C ASP A 34 13.22 -19.60 -17.93
N GLY A 35 12.14 -20.39 -17.84
CA GLY A 35 12.06 -21.60 -17.02
C GLY A 35 12.22 -21.33 -15.52
N LYS A 36 11.87 -20.13 -15.05
CA LYS A 36 12.00 -19.71 -13.66
C LYS A 36 10.77 -20.05 -12.83
N ASP A 37 11.00 -20.47 -11.59
CA ASP A 37 9.95 -20.60 -10.60
C ASP A 37 9.27 -19.25 -10.32
N VAL A 38 7.98 -19.31 -10.02
CA VAL A 38 7.14 -18.14 -9.75
C VAL A 38 6.63 -18.19 -8.31
N ASP A 39 7.00 -17.20 -7.51
CA ASP A 39 6.32 -16.91 -6.25
C ASP A 39 5.04 -16.11 -6.52
N MET A 40 3.92 -16.83 -6.57
CA MET A 40 2.60 -16.21 -6.78
C MET A 40 2.17 -15.27 -5.65
N GLY A 41 2.63 -15.49 -4.42
CA GLY A 41 2.33 -14.59 -3.30
C GLY A 41 2.94 -13.21 -3.51
N SER A 42 4.21 -13.18 -3.93
CA SER A 42 4.89 -11.94 -4.30
C SER A 42 4.22 -11.25 -5.50
N GLU A 43 3.93 -11.98 -6.58
CA GLU A 43 3.29 -11.42 -7.77
C GLU A 43 1.90 -10.80 -7.47
N LEU A 44 1.07 -11.49 -6.68
CA LEU A 44 -0.25 -10.98 -6.30
C LEU A 44 -0.16 -9.78 -5.34
N THR A 45 0.87 -9.74 -4.50
CA THR A 45 1.17 -8.58 -3.64
C THR A 45 1.60 -7.37 -4.48
N ILE A 46 2.35 -7.60 -5.56
CA ILE A 46 2.69 -6.56 -6.54
C ILE A 46 1.42 -6.02 -7.19
N LEU A 47 0.62 -6.90 -7.82
CA LEU A 47 -0.64 -6.56 -8.47
C LEU A 47 -1.57 -5.75 -7.55
N THR A 48 -1.82 -6.24 -6.34
CA THR A 48 -2.78 -5.61 -5.42
C THR A 48 -2.32 -4.21 -5.01
N ASN A 49 -1.04 -4.06 -4.70
CA ASN A 49 -0.47 -2.76 -4.35
C ASN A 49 -0.44 -1.80 -5.55
N ASP A 50 -0.22 -2.26 -6.78
CA ASP A 50 -0.23 -1.39 -7.95
C ASP A 50 -1.65 -0.94 -8.29
N ILE A 51 -2.67 -1.79 -8.10
CA ILE A 51 -4.08 -1.42 -8.25
C ILE A 51 -4.48 -0.37 -7.19
N ILE A 52 -4.05 -0.54 -5.95
CA ILE A 52 -4.38 0.39 -4.84
C ILE A 52 -3.59 1.70 -4.98
N SER A 53 -2.30 1.63 -5.27
CA SER A 53 -1.39 2.78 -5.32
C SER A 53 -1.45 3.55 -6.65
N GLY A 54 -1.86 2.91 -7.75
CA GLY A 54 -1.99 3.50 -9.08
C GLY A 54 -2.97 4.67 -9.17
N ARG A 55 -3.83 4.86 -8.16
CA ARG A 55 -4.63 6.09 -7.99
C ARG A 55 -4.04 7.11 -7.02
N CYS A 56 -3.24 6.68 -6.05
CA CYS A 56 -2.70 7.56 -5.02
C CYS A 56 -1.46 8.33 -5.50
N SER A 57 -0.62 7.72 -6.33
CA SER A 57 0.76 8.20 -6.42
C SER A 57 1.14 8.86 -7.74
N GLY A 58 0.49 8.56 -8.86
CA GLY A 58 0.76 9.22 -10.17
C GLY A 58 2.16 8.98 -10.77
N THR A 59 3.16 8.62 -9.96
CA THR A 59 4.54 8.28 -10.35
C THR A 59 5.00 7.00 -9.63
N LYS A 60 5.98 6.31 -10.23
CA LYS A 60 6.55 5.05 -9.69
C LYS A 60 7.17 5.24 -8.30
N ASP A 61 7.91 6.32 -8.10
CA ASP A 61 8.58 6.60 -6.83
C ASP A 61 7.59 6.75 -5.67
N LYS A 62 6.46 7.43 -5.91
CA LYS A 62 5.41 7.59 -4.91
C LYS A 62 4.64 6.29 -4.67
N ALA A 63 4.53 5.41 -5.67
CA ALA A 63 3.92 4.09 -5.49
C ALA A 63 4.80 3.20 -4.60
N ASP A 64 6.12 3.26 -4.80
CA ASP A 64 7.10 2.56 -3.98
C ASP A 64 7.14 3.10 -2.53
N GLU A 65 7.08 4.43 -2.35
CA GLU A 65 6.96 5.08 -1.03
C GLU A 65 5.70 4.59 -0.29
N CYS A 66 4.54 4.61 -0.96
CA CYS A 66 3.27 4.13 -0.41
C CYS A 66 3.34 2.65 -0.02
N ARG A 67 3.86 1.79 -0.91
CA ARG A 67 4.03 0.35 -0.69
C ARG A 67 4.92 0.06 0.53
N SER A 68 6.00 0.83 0.70
CA SER A 68 6.89 0.72 1.87
C SER A 68 6.16 1.04 3.18
N LEU A 69 5.41 2.14 3.21
CA LEU A 69 4.64 2.56 4.40
C LEU A 69 3.52 1.56 4.75
N VAL A 70 2.81 1.04 3.74
CA VAL A 70 1.76 0.01 3.95
C VAL A 70 2.38 -1.27 4.52
N LYS A 71 3.54 -1.69 4.02
CA LYS A 71 4.25 -2.87 4.53
C LYS A 71 4.66 -2.68 5.99
N GLU A 72 5.27 -1.55 6.33
CA GLU A 72 5.68 -1.25 7.71
C GLU A 72 4.48 -1.17 8.66
N ALA A 73 3.36 -0.59 8.21
CA ALA A 73 2.12 -0.56 8.97
C ALA A 73 1.55 -1.97 9.20
N ALA A 74 1.57 -2.84 8.18
CA ALA A 74 1.09 -4.21 8.29
C ALA A 74 1.97 -5.05 9.24
N GLU A 75 3.29 -4.86 9.21
CA GLU A 75 4.22 -5.49 10.14
C GLU A 75 3.96 -5.05 11.58
N LEU A 76 3.75 -3.76 11.82
CA LEU A 76 3.40 -3.23 13.14
C LEU A 76 2.05 -3.77 13.63
N ALA A 77 1.04 -3.80 12.77
CA ALA A 77 -0.28 -4.33 13.11
C ALA A 77 -0.26 -5.84 13.40
N GLY A 78 0.63 -6.60 12.75
CA GLY A 78 0.82 -8.02 13.01
C GLY A 78 1.75 -8.33 14.18
N THR A 79 2.44 -7.33 14.74
CA THR A 79 3.37 -7.52 15.85
C THR A 79 2.61 -7.69 17.16
N PHE A 80 2.98 -8.71 17.93
CA PHE A 80 2.45 -8.89 19.28
C PHE A 80 2.80 -7.71 20.19
N ASN A 81 1.79 -7.10 20.81
CA ASN A 81 1.93 -5.94 21.67
C ASN A 81 1.56 -6.28 23.12
N LEU A 82 2.55 -6.30 24.01
CA LEU A 82 2.41 -6.57 25.45
C LEU A 82 1.39 -5.68 26.15
N ALA A 83 1.24 -4.42 25.71
CA ALA A 83 0.27 -3.48 26.24
C ALA A 83 -1.19 -3.96 26.03
N ASP A 84 -1.44 -4.76 24.99
CA ASP A 84 -2.77 -5.29 24.69
C ASP A 84 -3.14 -6.48 25.60
N PHE A 85 -2.15 -7.16 26.17
CA PHE A 85 -2.34 -8.37 26.99
C PHE A 85 -2.13 -8.15 28.49
N ILE A 86 -1.26 -7.22 28.89
CA ILE A 86 -0.95 -6.94 30.29
C ILE A 86 -1.46 -5.56 30.66
N SER A 87 -2.52 -5.50 31.46
CA SER A 87 -3.19 -4.25 31.87
C SER A 87 -2.26 -3.23 32.53
N PHE A 88 -1.24 -3.69 33.26
CA PHE A 88 -0.23 -2.83 33.89
C PHE A 88 0.70 -2.15 32.87
N CYS A 89 0.93 -2.78 31.71
CA CYS A 89 1.82 -2.27 30.66
C CYS A 89 1.11 -1.38 29.64
N LYS A 90 -0.20 -1.14 29.77
CA LYS A 90 -1.02 -0.40 28.79
C LYS A 90 -0.49 1.00 28.44
N ASN A 91 0.10 1.68 29.41
CA ASN A 91 0.62 3.04 29.23
C ASN A 91 2.15 3.08 29.08
N MET A 92 2.77 1.91 28.96
CA MET A 92 4.21 1.78 28.80
C MET A 92 4.47 1.26 27.39
N ASP A 93 4.99 2.12 26.51
CA ASP A 93 5.42 1.74 25.15
C ASP A 93 6.72 0.91 25.20
N LEU A 94 6.68 -0.22 25.92
CA LEU A 94 7.85 -1.05 26.24
C LEU A 94 8.52 -1.62 24.99
N GLN A 95 7.75 -1.85 23.93
CA GLN A 95 8.23 -2.37 22.66
C GLN A 95 8.49 -1.26 21.62
N GLY A 96 8.21 0.00 21.96
CA GLY A 96 8.34 1.14 21.04
C GLY A 96 7.33 1.10 19.88
N LEU A 97 6.29 0.27 19.94
CA LEU A 97 5.32 0.07 18.86
C LEU A 97 4.46 1.33 18.68
N GLU A 98 4.08 2.00 19.77
CA GLU A 98 3.28 3.22 19.70
C GLU A 98 4.07 4.36 19.05
N LYS A 99 5.36 4.50 19.42
CA LYS A 99 6.25 5.46 18.77
C LYS A 99 6.43 5.16 17.28
N ARG A 100 6.65 3.89 16.91
CA ARG A 100 6.84 3.47 15.52
C ARG A 100 5.59 3.69 14.67
N ILE A 101 4.40 3.35 15.16
CA ILE A 101 3.16 3.56 14.39
C ILE A 101 2.86 5.05 14.19
N LYS A 102 3.17 5.91 15.19
CA LYS A 102 3.07 7.38 15.03
C LYS A 102 4.02 7.91 13.96
N ASP A 103 5.22 7.37 13.88
CA ASP A 103 6.20 7.75 12.85
C ASP A 103 5.75 7.33 11.44
N VAL A 104 5.27 6.09 11.27
CA VAL A 104 4.68 5.61 10.00
C VAL A 104 3.49 6.49 9.60
N HIS A 105 2.59 6.80 10.54
CA HIS A 105 1.44 7.66 10.29
C HIS A 105 1.86 9.06 9.82
N LYS A 106 2.85 9.67 10.48
CA LYS A 106 3.39 10.98 10.08
C LYS A 106 4.00 10.96 8.68
N ARG A 107 4.76 9.91 8.34
CA ARG A 107 5.33 9.75 6.99
C ARG A 107 4.23 9.60 5.94
N PHE A 108 3.18 8.83 6.24
CA PHE A 108 2.01 8.68 5.38
C PHE A 108 1.26 10.01 5.15
N ASP A 109 0.98 10.76 6.22
CA ASP A 109 0.33 12.07 6.13
C ASP A 109 1.14 13.03 5.25
N ASN A 110 2.46 13.09 5.43
CA ASN A 110 3.33 13.91 4.59
C ASN A 110 3.29 13.51 3.11
N MET A 111 3.24 12.22 2.81
CA MET A 111 3.14 11.71 1.45
C MET A 111 1.81 12.14 0.80
N VAL A 112 0.68 11.96 1.51
CA VAL A 112 -0.64 12.36 1.03
C VAL A 112 -0.75 13.87 0.83
N GLU A 113 -0.23 14.66 1.78
CA GLU A 113 -0.19 16.12 1.68
C GLU A 113 0.56 16.60 0.42
N ARG A 114 1.69 15.97 0.09
CA ARG A 114 2.44 16.26 -1.15
C ARG A 114 1.61 15.95 -2.39
N ILE A 115 0.94 14.79 -2.43
CA ILE A 115 0.07 14.39 -3.54
C ILE A 115 -1.07 15.39 -3.73
N LEU A 116 -1.70 15.82 -2.63
CA LEU A 116 -2.80 16.77 -2.67
C LEU A 116 -2.35 18.15 -3.19
N LYS A 117 -1.21 18.66 -2.70
CA LYS A 117 -0.66 19.94 -3.17
C LYS A 117 -0.33 19.92 -4.65
N GLU A 118 0.33 18.87 -5.13
CA GLU A 118 0.58 18.74 -6.57
C GLU A 118 -0.72 18.70 -7.36
N HIS A 119 -1.73 17.97 -6.88
CA HIS A 119 -3.03 17.95 -7.54
C HIS A 119 -3.68 19.35 -7.59
N GLU A 120 -3.60 20.14 -6.53
CA GLU A 120 -4.09 21.53 -6.51
C GLU A 120 -3.32 22.42 -7.49
N GLU A 121 -2.00 22.28 -7.58
CA GLU A 121 -1.16 23.08 -8.49
C GLU A 121 -1.41 22.76 -9.98
N TYR A 122 -1.74 21.51 -10.31
CA TYR A 122 -1.99 21.09 -11.70
C TYR A 122 -3.45 21.25 -12.15
N TRP A 123 -4.41 21.34 -11.23
CA TRP A 123 -5.86 21.37 -11.54
C TRP A 123 -6.60 22.59 -10.97
N GLY A 124 -5.95 23.45 -10.19
CA GLY A 124 -6.47 24.74 -9.72
C GLY A 124 -6.24 25.86 -10.72
#